data_AF-A0A7Y1CL17-F1
#
_entry.id   AF-A0A7Y1CL17-F1
#
_cell.length_a   1.000
_cell.length_b   1.000
_cell.length_c   1.000
_cell.angle_alpha   90.00
_cell.angle_beta   90.00
_cell.angle_gamma   90.00
#
_symmetry.space_group_name_H-M   'P 1'
#
loop_
_entity.id
_entity.type
_entity.pdbx_description
1 polymer ?
#
loop_
_entity_poly.entity_id
_entity_poly.type
_entity_poly.pdbx_seq_one_letter_code
_entity_poly.pdbx_strand_id
1 'polypeptide(L)' 'MPKKQPSHSKAATAADIERSIQALNRMAERLWGEGREVEAKALLDALDGLNRALDRIRIGESRKVRTLH' A
#
# COMPACT_ATOMS: atom_id res chain seq x y z
N MET A 1 -9.32 -24.42 27.34
CA MET A 1 -8.48 -23.25 26.98
C MET A 1 -8.68 -22.93 25.50
N PRO A 2 -9.39 -21.84 25.14
CA PRO A 2 -9.53 -21.46 23.73
C PRO A 2 -8.29 -20.66 23.28
N LYS A 3 -7.75 -21.07 22.15
CA LYS A 3 -6.52 -20.54 21.54
C LYS A 3 -6.71 -19.05 21.24
N LYS A 4 -5.78 -18.22 21.70
CA LYS A 4 -5.70 -16.79 21.36
C LYS A 4 -5.82 -16.66 19.84
N GLN A 5 -6.95 -16.12 19.39
CA GLN A 5 -7.11 -15.69 18.01
C GLN A 5 -5.98 -14.72 17.70
N PRO A 6 -5.29 -14.86 16.56
CA PRO A 6 -4.27 -13.91 16.18
C PRO A 6 -4.92 -12.54 16.17
N SER A 7 -4.39 -11.67 17.02
CA SER A 7 -4.70 -10.26 17.11
C SER A 7 -4.92 -9.73 15.70
N HIS A 8 -6.15 -9.33 15.41
CA HIS A 8 -6.55 -8.57 14.23
C HIS A 8 -5.81 -7.23 14.25
N SER A 9 -4.51 -7.24 13.97
CA SER A 9 -3.90 -6.16 13.22
C SER A 9 -4.67 -6.17 11.91
N LYS A 10 -5.70 -5.31 11.78
CA LYS A 10 -6.49 -5.19 10.55
C LYS A 10 -5.51 -5.14 9.40
N ALA A 11 -5.48 -6.20 8.58
CA ALA A 11 -4.65 -6.22 7.40
C ALA A 11 -5.04 -4.98 6.58
N ALA A 12 -4.06 -4.16 6.23
CA ALA A 12 -4.31 -2.97 5.41
C ALA A 12 -5.06 -3.43 4.15
N THR A 13 -6.22 -2.84 3.90
CA THR A 13 -7.02 -3.19 2.72
C THR A 13 -6.42 -2.53 1.48
N ALA A 14 -6.82 -3.00 0.29
CA ALA A 14 -6.43 -2.35 -0.96
C ALA A 14 -6.77 -0.85 -0.94
N ALA A 15 -7.96 -0.49 -0.43
CA ALA A 15 -8.40 0.89 -0.30
C ALA A 15 -7.51 1.73 0.64
N ASP A 16 -7.06 1.15 1.77
CA ASP A 16 -6.15 1.84 2.69
C ASP A 16 -4.80 2.13 2.02
N ILE A 17 -4.26 1.16 1.29
CA ILE A 17 -2.99 1.29 0.59
C ILE A 17 -3.10 2.30 -0.57
N GLU A 18 -4.19 2.28 -1.33
CA GLU A 18 -4.44 3.25 -2.40
C GLU A 18 -4.52 4.68 -1.86
N ARG A 19 -5.15 4.88 -0.70
CA ARG A 19 -5.20 6.20 -0.04
C ARG A 19 -3.80 6.66 0.38
N SER A 20 -2.99 5.76 0.94
CA SER A 20 -1.60 6.07 1.30
C SER A 20 -0.74 6.42 0.08
N ILE A 21 -0.89 5.70 -1.03
CA ILE A 21 -0.19 6.00 -2.29
C ILE A 21 -0.53 7.41 -2.79
N GLN A 22 -1.81 7.78 -2.81
CA GLN A 22 -2.22 9.12 -3.24
C GLN A 22 -1.66 10.22 -2.34
N ALA A 23 -1.64 10.01 -1.02
CA ALA A 23 -1.11 10.98 -0.08
C ALA A 23 0.41 11.17 -0.28
N LEU A 24 1.16 10.09 -0.43
CA LEU A 24 2.62 10.12 -0.62
C LEU A 24 3.02 10.72 -1.96
N ASN A 25 2.26 10.46 -3.04
CA ASN A 25 2.48 11.12 -4.34
C ASN A 25 2.39 12.64 -4.23
N ARG A 26 1.33 13.17 -3.61
CA ARG A 26 1.18 14.62 -3.43
C ARG A 26 2.32 15.24 -2.62
N MET A 27 2.81 14.51 -1.61
CA MET A 27 3.97 14.96 -0.84
C MET A 27 5.24 14.95 -1.70
N ALA A 28 5.46 13.92 -2.52
CA ALA A 28 6.61 13.83 -3.42
C ALA A 28 6.60 14.96 -4.45
N GLU A 29 5.45 15.26 -5.05
CA GLU A 29 5.27 16.38 -5.97
C GLU A 29 5.60 17.72 -5.32
N ARG A 30 5.13 17.93 -4.08
CA ARG A 30 5.44 19.12 -3.30
C ARG A 30 6.94 19.24 -3.01
N LEU A 31 7.57 18.17 -2.53
CA LEU A 31 9.01 18.17 -2.23
C LEU A 31 9.84 18.40 -3.49
N TRP A 32 9.38 17.90 -4.64
CA TRP A 32 10.00 18.20 -5.93
C TRP A 32 9.98 19.69 -6.25
N GLY A 33 8.84 20.35 -6.05
CA GLY A 33 8.72 21.80 -6.22
C GLY A 33 9.56 22.62 -5.22
N GLU A 34 9.84 22.06 -4.04
CA GLU A 34 10.69 22.66 -3.00
C GLU A 34 12.20 22.41 -3.24
N GLY A 35 12.59 21.69 -4.31
CA GLY A 35 13.99 21.33 -4.58
C GLY A 35 14.56 20.28 -3.63
N ARG A 36 13.69 19.58 -2.89
CA ARG A 36 14.04 18.56 -1.90
C ARG A 36 14.08 17.18 -2.56
N GLU A 37 15.00 17.03 -3.51
CA GLU A 37 15.07 15.85 -4.38
C GLU A 37 15.29 14.54 -3.61
N VAL A 38 16.14 14.58 -2.57
CA VAL A 38 16.39 13.43 -1.67
C VAL A 38 15.10 13.03 -0.96
N GLU A 39 14.39 14.05 -0.47
CA GLU A 39 13.03 14.01 0.11
C GLU A 39 12.06 13.23 -0.78
N ALA A 40 11.89 13.75 -1.98
CA ALA A 40 11.00 13.22 -2.99
C ALA A 40 11.38 11.79 -3.39
N LYS A 41 12.68 11.50 -3.52
CA LYS A 41 13.17 10.17 -3.91
C LYS A 41 12.90 9.10 -2.85
N ALA A 42 13.03 9.45 -1.57
CA ALA A 42 12.66 8.56 -0.47
C ALA A 42 11.15 8.24 -0.48
N LEU A 43 10.31 9.23 -0.80
CA LEU A 43 8.86 9.01 -0.94
C LEU A 43 8.52 8.11 -2.14
N LEU A 44 9.22 8.28 -3.27
CA LEU A 44 9.04 7.44 -4.46
C LEU A 44 9.43 5.97 -4.20
N ASP A 45 10.48 5.72 -3.40
CA ASP A 45 10.85 4.37 -2.98
C ASP A 45 9.76 3.72 -2.10
N ALA A 46 9.23 4.48 -1.14
CA ALA A 46 8.11 4.03 -0.32
C ALA A 46 6.84 3.74 -1.15
N LEU A 47 6.59 4.54 -2.19
CA LEU A 47 5.49 4.35 -3.13
C LEU A 47 5.62 3.06 -3.95
N ASP A 48 6.82 2.71 -4.41
CA ASP A 48 7.06 1.43 -5.09
C ASP A 48 6.73 0.25 -4.18
N GLY A 49 7.16 0.29 -2.91
CA GLY A 49 6.84 -0.73 -1.91
C GLY A 49 5.33 -0.91 -1.69
N LEU A 50 4.57 0.19 -1.61
CA LEU A 50 3.12 0.16 -1.46
C LEU A 50 2.41 -0.36 -2.72
N ASN A 51 2.86 0.02 -3.91
CA ASN A 51 2.31 -0.49 -5.16
C ASN A 51 2.48 -2.01 -5.28
N ARG A 52 3.63 -2.56 -4.87
CA ARG A 52 3.85 -4.00 -4.81
C ARG A 52 2.94 -4.69 -3.78
N ALA A 53 2.71 -4.07 -2.63
CA ALA A 53 1.78 -4.59 -1.64
C ALA A 53 0.33 -4.63 -2.16
N LEU A 54 -0.10 -3.56 -2.84
CA LEU A 54 -1.42 -3.46 -3.47
C LEU A 54 -1.63 -4.52 -4.56
N ASP A 55 -0.63 -4.70 -5.42
CA ASP A 55 -0.65 -5.73 -6.48
C ASP A 55 -0.83 -7.14 -5.89
N ARG A 56 -0.09 -7.48 -4.83
CA ARG A 56 -0.23 -8.76 -4.14
C ARG A 56 -1.64 -9.00 -3.60
N ILE A 57 -2.27 -7.96 -3.04
CA ILE A 57 -3.64 -8.03 -2.54
C ILE A 57 -4.61 -8.26 -3.70
N ARG A 58 -4.52 -7.47 -4.78
CA ARG A 58 -5.38 -7.59 -5.97
C ARG A 58 -5.25 -8.94 -6.66
N ILE A 59 -4.04 -9.50 -6.75
CA ILE A 59 -3.82 -10.85 -7.29
C ILE A 59 -4.44 -11.91 -6.39
N GLY A 60 -4.31 -11.76 -5.06
CA GLY A 60 -4.93 -12.66 -4.09
C GLY A 60 -6.46 -12.66 -4.17
N GLU A 61 -7.06 -11.48 -4.35
CA GLU A 61 -8.50 -11.31 -4.57
C GLU A 61 -8.94 -11.90 -5.91
N SER A 62 -8.21 -11.63 -6.99
CA SER A 62 -8.51 -12.16 -8.33
C SER A 62 -8.46 -13.69 -8.38
N ARG A 63 -7.56 -14.33 -7.61
CA ARG A 63 -7.50 -15.79 -7.47
C ARG A 63 -8.73 -16.36 -6.77
N LYS A 64 -9.25 -15.70 -5.73
CA LYS A 64 -10.49 -16.13 -5.05
C LYS A 64 -11.69 -16.11 -5.98
N VAL A 65 -11.80 -15.09 -6.84
CA VAL A 65 -12.89 -14.98 -7.82
C VAL A 65 -12.85 -16.14 -8.82
N ARG A 66 -11.67 -16.53 -9.33
CA ARG A 66 -11.53 -17.66 -10.26
C ARG A 66 -11.88 -19.03 -9.68
N THR A 67 -11.78 -19.21 -8.37
CA THR A 67 -12.10 -20.48 -7.69
C THR A 67 -13.58 -20.61 -7.26
N LEU A 68 -14.41 -19.60 -7.52
CA LEU A 68 -15.82 -19.58 -7.09
C LEU A 68 -16.82 -19.93 -8.22
N HIS A 69 -16.37 -20.54 -9.33
CA HIS A 69 -17.22 -20.95 -10.46
C HIS A 69 -17.26 -22.47 -10.62
#